data_AF-A0A4P7SU99-F1
#
_entry.id   AF-A0A4P7SU99-F1
#
_cell.length_a   1.000
_cell.length_b   1.000
_cell.length_c   1.000
_cell.angle_alpha   90.00
_cell.angle_beta   90.00
_cell.angle_gamma   90.00
#
_symmetry.space_group_name_H-M   'P 1'
#
loop_
_entity.id
_entity.type
_entity.pdbx_description
1 polymer ?
#
loop_
_entity_poly.entity_id
_entity_poly.type
_entity_poly.pdbx_seq_one_letter_code
_entity_poly.pdbx_strand_id
1 'polypeptide(L)' 'MTHTEQDVAYVAFRMIQPHEQMWGMDFPKDYTVLGTMKERTMQAGNAVTPPAARDLVACMADTLTAA' A
#
# COMPACT_ATOMS: atom_id res chain seq x y z
N MET A 1 -12.94 17.02 -19.85
CA MET A 1 -13.99 16.94 -18.82
C MET A 1 -13.79 18.15 -17.93
N THR A 2 -14.72 19.12 -17.92
CA THR A 2 -14.54 20.38 -17.21
C THR A 2 -15.36 20.31 -15.92
N HIS A 3 -14.70 20.33 -14.77
CA HIS A 3 -15.35 20.35 -13.46
C HIS A 3 -15.79 21.78 -13.09
N THR A 4 -16.91 21.91 -12.39
CA THR A 4 -17.50 23.18 -11.94
C THR A 4 -17.30 23.38 -10.44
N GLU A 5 -17.52 24.59 -9.92
CA GLU A 5 -17.53 24.82 -8.46
C GLU A 5 -18.59 23.99 -7.74
N GLN A 6 -19.71 23.67 -8.40
CA GLN A 6 -20.76 22.81 -7.82
C GLN A 6 -20.27 21.38 -7.60
N ASP A 7 -19.33 20.88 -8.40
CA ASP A 7 -18.77 19.53 -8.25
C ASP A 7 -18.02 19.38 -6.92
N VAL A 8 -17.44 20.46 -6.40
CA VAL A 8 -16.74 20.48 -5.11
C VAL A 8 -17.70 20.17 -3.96
N ALA A 9 -18.95 20.61 -4.03
CA ALA A 9 -19.96 20.36 -2.99
C ALA A 9 -20.35 18.87 -2.87
N TYR A 10 -20.01 18.05 -3.86
CA TYR A 10 -20.27 16.59 -3.86
C TYR A 10 -19.05 15.75 -3.45
N VAL A 11 -17.93 16.37 -3.07
CA VAL A 11 -16.74 15.65 -2.60
C VAL A 11 -16.89 15.33 -1.10
N ALA A 12 -16.73 14.06 -0.76
CA ALA A 12 -16.75 13.59 0.63
C ALA A 12 -15.43 12.93 1.01
N PHE A 13 -15.05 13.05 2.28
CA PHE A 13 -13.94 12.30 2.85
C PHE A 13 -14.41 10.96 3.41
N ARG A 14 -13.59 9.93 3.25
CA ARG A 14 -13.79 8.64 3.92
C ARG A 14 -12.45 8.06 4.34
N MET A 15 -12.51 7.12 5.30
CA MET A 15 -11.36 6.29 5.63
C MET A 15 -10.97 5.43 4.43
N ILE A 16 -9.66 5.31 4.21
CA ILE A 16 -9.08 4.40 3.23
C ILE A 16 -9.29 2.96 3.67
N GLN A 17 -9.68 2.10 2.73
CA GLN A 17 -9.83 0.67 2.95
C GLN A 17 -8.45 0.00 2.96
N PRO A 18 -8.31 -1.18 3.61
CA PRO A 18 -7.03 -1.87 3.66
C PRO A 18 -6.40 -2.11 2.30
N HIS A 19 -7.20 -2.51 1.28
CA HIS A 19 -6.66 -2.76 -0.06
C HIS A 19 -6.12 -1.49 -0.73
N GLU A 20 -6.66 -0.31 -0.41
CA GLU A 20 -6.17 0.97 -0.95
C GLU A 20 -4.83 1.36 -0.33
N GLN A 21 -4.65 1.08 0.97
CA GLN A 21 -3.33 1.21 1.62
C GLN A 21 -2.31 0.30 0.93
N MET A 22 -2.66 -0.97 0.70
CA MET A 22 -1.79 -1.93 0.04
C MET A 22 -1.43 -1.50 -1.38
N TRP A 23 -2.38 -0.99 -2.17
CA TRP A 23 -2.09 -0.47 -3.51
C TRP A 23 -1.21 0.78 -3.47
N GLY A 24 -1.40 1.67 -2.49
CA GLY A 24 -0.52 2.83 -2.28
C GLY A 24 0.92 2.43 -1.93
N MET A 25 1.09 1.24 -1.37
CA MET A 25 2.40 0.65 -1.09
C MET A 25 2.96 -0.16 -2.26
N ASP A 26 2.27 -0.26 -3.41
CA ASP A 26 2.68 -1.06 -4.57
C ASP A 26 2.63 -2.59 -4.36
N PHE A 27 1.69 -3.07 -3.52
CA PHE A 27 1.35 -4.50 -3.54
C PHE A 27 0.60 -4.87 -4.84
N PRO A 28 0.75 -6.11 -5.35
CA PRO A 28 -0.04 -6.61 -6.46
C PRO A 28 -1.54 -6.42 -6.24
N LYS A 29 -2.30 -6.10 -7.30
CA LYS A 29 -3.73 -5.81 -7.18
C LYS A 29 -4.57 -7.02 -6.72
N ASP A 30 -4.06 -8.22 -6.97
CA ASP A 30 -4.63 -9.51 -6.57
C ASP A 30 -4.13 -9.99 -5.20
N TYR A 31 -3.28 -9.21 -4.51
CA TYR A 31 -2.79 -9.54 -3.18
C TYR A 31 -3.92 -9.49 -2.14
N THR A 32 -4.18 -10.61 -1.49
CA THR A 32 -5.28 -10.75 -0.52
C THR A 32 -4.75 -10.76 0.92
N VAL A 33 -5.10 -9.73 1.69
CA VAL A 33 -4.82 -9.69 3.14
C VAL A 33 -5.89 -10.50 3.87
N LEU A 34 -5.45 -11.50 4.63
CA LEU A 34 -6.34 -12.41 5.38
C LEU A 34 -6.76 -11.82 6.73
N GLY A 35 -7.75 -12.45 7.37
CA GLY A 35 -8.29 -12.04 8.67
C GLY A 35 -9.50 -11.11 8.60
N THR A 36 -9.86 -10.51 9.72
CA THR A 36 -10.94 -9.53 9.91
C THR A 36 -10.56 -8.13 9.40
N MET A 37 -11.53 -7.23 9.24
CA MET A 37 -11.24 -5.85 8.79
C MET A 37 -10.25 -5.13 9.71
N LYS A 38 -10.37 -5.29 11.03
CA LYS A 38 -9.45 -4.69 12.00
C LYS A 38 -8.03 -5.24 11.82
N GLU A 39 -7.88 -6.56 11.70
CA GLU A 39 -6.59 -7.21 11.49
C GLU A 39 -5.98 -6.80 10.15
N ARG A 40 -6.78 -6.67 9.09
CA ARG A 40 -6.31 -6.23 7.77
C ARG A 40 -5.80 -4.79 7.82
N THR A 41 -6.49 -3.88 8.50
CA THR A 41 -6.01 -2.50 8.69
C THR A 41 -4.68 -2.47 9.45
N MET A 42 -4.55 -3.27 10.51
CA MET A 42 -3.29 -3.37 11.25
C MET A 42 -2.15 -3.97 10.42
N GLN A 43 -2.43 -5.02 9.66
CA GLN A 43 -1.44 -5.63 8.75
C GLN A 43 -1.00 -4.66 7.67
N ALA A 44 -1.92 -3.94 7.03
CA ALA A 44 -1.59 -2.95 6.01
C ALA A 44 -0.74 -1.81 6.58
N GLY A 45 -1.09 -1.29 7.77
CA GLY A 45 -0.33 -0.22 8.42
C GLY A 45 1.06 -0.62 8.92
N ASN A 46 1.27 -1.91 9.22
CA ASN A 46 2.55 -2.44 9.72
C ASN A 46 3.41 -3.12 8.64
N ALA A 47 2.89 -3.27 7.41
CA ALA A 47 3.62 -3.90 6.32
C ALA A 47 4.78 -3.03 5.83
N VAL A 48 5.77 -3.67 5.21
CA VAL A 48 6.83 -2.97 4.48
C VAL A 48 6.44 -2.88 3.01
N THR A 49 6.67 -1.73 2.41
CA THR A 49 6.47 -1.47 0.98
C THR A 49 7.28 -2.47 0.12
N PRO A 50 6.67 -3.28 -0.76
CA PRO A 50 7.35 -4.28 -1.58
C PRO A 50 8.62 -3.81 -2.33
N PRO A 51 8.64 -2.66 -3.03
CA PRO A 51 9.87 -2.15 -3.64
C PRO A 51 11.00 -1.89 -2.62
N ALA A 52 10.67 -1.34 -1.45
CA ALA A 52 11.67 -1.12 -0.41
C ALA A 52 12.21 -2.44 0.15
N ALA A 53 11.33 -3.43 0.38
CA ALA A 53 11.76 -4.76 0.82
C ALA A 53 12.68 -5.43 -0.22
N ARG A 54 12.35 -5.34 -1.51
CA ARG A 54 13.18 -5.86 -2.60
C ARG A 54 14.58 -5.23 -2.58
N ASP A 55 14.65 -3.91 -2.51
CA ASP A 55 15.92 -3.19 -2.59
C ASP A 55 16.81 -3.47 -1.37
N LEU A 56 16.21 -3.54 -0.17
CA LEU A 56 16.92 -3.93 1.06
C LEU A 56 17.50 -5.34 0.97
N VAL A 57 16.73 -6.30 0.45
CA VAL A 57 17.19 -7.68 0.26
C VAL A 57 18.30 -7.76 -0.79
N ALA A 58 18.19 -7.01 -1.89
CA ALA A 58 19.24 -6.96 -2.92
C ALA A 58 20.57 -6.44 -2.35
N CYS A 59 20.53 -5.30 -1.64
CA CYS A 59 21.71 -4.76 -0.95
C CYS A 59 22.31 -5.78 0.03
N MET A 60 21.48 -6.49 0.81
CA MET A 60 21.96 -7.53 1.73
C MET A 60 22.59 -8.71 0.99
N ALA A 61 22.02 -9.14 -0.14
CA ALA A 61 22.60 -10.23 -0.93
C ALA A 61 23.96 -9.85 -1.50
N ASP A 62 24.13 -8.61 -1.96
CA ASP A 62 25.41 -8.10 -2.45
C ASP A 62 26.48 -8.14 -1.36
N THR A 63 26.16 -7.75 -0.12
CA THR A 63 27.14 -7.79 0.98
C THR A 63 27.53 -9.22 1.38
N LEU A 64 26.60 -10.16 1.30
CA LEU A 64 26.86 -11.57 1.63
C LEU A 64 27.67 -12.30 0.55
N THR A 65 27.63 -11.82 -0.70
CA THR A 65 28.28 -12.47 -1.85
C THR A 65 29.58 -11.81 -2.28
N ALA A 66 29.89 -10.61 -1.77
CA ALA A 66 31.13 -9.88 -2.04
C ALA A 66 32.40 -10.47 -1.34
N ALA A 67 32.40 -11.77 -1.01
CA ALA A 67 33.51 -12.48 -0.38
C ALA A 67 34.61 -12.90 -1.36
#